data_AF-A0A3L6KYT8-F1
#
_entry.id   AF-A0A3L6KYT8-F1
#
_cell.length_a   1.000
_cell.length_b   1.000
_cell.length_c   1.000
_cell.angle_alpha   90.00
_cell.angle_beta   90.00
_cell.angle_gamma   90.00
#
_symmetry.space_group_name_H-M   'P 1'
#
loop_
_entity.id
_entity.type
_entity.pdbx_description
1 polymer ?
#
loop_
_entity_poly.entity_id
_entity_poly.type
_entity_poly.pdbx_seq_one_letter_code
_entity_poly.pdbx_strand_id
1 'polypeptide(L)'
;MDSCIVDGALGYMASVTTTIILFPYRDYVKAFDARAVRRVDPVSFCAARYRGMLFQPSQPLLIALPSGLLYTGFLLGNGSVSGAFCGGALHGLGKVGVRTLAYRWNLSHRPKEVSYKSVLKCLQQSVKHYGALSFFSGASATIVISTAWHGTTLVALQRCGERGFFESWWDAFRTHSFLAFVTSPLRNTFRSALFSRERSSGIHNASTFLAGEAAILKEAKGVFSNMLRTEGVRFFVGGVLRSTFKTSLPFGLTFATFSLIGGSLPRGGEGRGNDHRRHHVPHRRFI
;
A
#
# COMPACT_ATOMS: atom_id res chain seq x y z
N MET A 1 -21.91 -4.22 -11.27
CA MET A 1 -20.75 -3.33 -11.54
C MET A 1 -20.88 -2.02 -10.78
N ASP A 2 -22.06 -1.40 -10.76
CA ASP A 2 -22.27 -0.09 -10.10
C ASP A 2 -21.93 -0.09 -8.61
N SER A 3 -22.31 -1.14 -7.85
CA SER A 3 -21.90 -1.29 -6.44
C SER A 3 -20.37 -1.35 -6.28
N CYS A 4 -19.66 -2.06 -7.16
CA CYS A 4 -18.21 -2.19 -7.08
C CYS A 4 -17.48 -0.86 -7.32
N ILE A 5 -18.03 0.01 -8.19
CA ILE A 5 -17.48 1.33 -8.47
C ILE A 5 -17.71 2.24 -7.25
N VAL A 6 -18.90 2.19 -6.64
CA VAL A 6 -19.22 2.95 -5.42
C VAL A 6 -18.32 2.50 -4.27
N ASP A 7 -18.23 1.20 -3.98
CA ASP A 7 -17.37 0.68 -2.92
C ASP A 7 -15.88 0.98 -3.18
N GLY A 8 -15.44 0.96 -4.45
CA GLY A 8 -14.09 1.37 -4.83
C GLY A 8 -13.83 2.86 -4.55
N ALA A 9 -14.80 3.72 -4.86
CA ALA A 9 -14.75 5.14 -4.56
C ALA A 9 -14.74 5.40 -3.04
N LEU A 10 -15.56 4.68 -2.27
CA LEU A 10 -15.54 4.72 -0.80
C LEU A 10 -14.18 4.27 -0.25
N GLY A 11 -13.59 3.20 -0.80
CA GLY A 11 -12.25 2.75 -0.42
C GLY A 11 -11.17 3.82 -0.67
N TYR A 12 -11.26 4.53 -1.80
CA TYR A 12 -10.37 5.66 -2.07
C TYR A 12 -10.62 6.85 -1.12
N MET A 13 -11.87 7.21 -0.87
CA MET A 13 -12.22 8.29 0.07
C MET A 13 -11.72 7.98 1.49
N ALA A 14 -11.92 6.76 1.98
CA ALA A 14 -11.39 6.30 3.26
C ALA A 14 -9.85 6.37 3.30
N SER A 15 -9.19 6.04 2.19
CA SER A 15 -7.73 6.12 2.04
C SER A 15 -7.23 7.56 2.08
N VAL A 16 -7.93 8.50 1.44
CA VAL A 16 -7.62 9.94 1.47
C VAL A 16 -7.80 10.49 2.88
N THR A 17 -8.93 10.23 3.52
CA THR A 17 -9.22 10.64 4.90
C THR A 17 -8.15 10.13 5.86
N THR A 18 -7.81 8.83 5.79
CA THR A 18 -6.74 8.24 6.59
C THR A 18 -5.39 8.90 6.33
N THR A 19 -5.07 9.18 5.06
CA THR A 19 -3.80 9.79 4.68
C THR A 19 -3.67 11.21 5.23
N ILE A 20 -4.77 11.97 5.26
CA ILE A 20 -4.83 13.31 5.86
C ILE A 20 -4.67 13.22 7.38
N ILE A 21 -5.44 12.36 8.05
CA ILE A 21 -5.38 12.19 9.51
C ILE A 21 -3.98 11.74 9.96
N LEU A 22 -3.36 10.80 9.24
CA LEU A 22 -2.07 10.22 9.60
C LEU A 22 -0.90 10.82 8.82
N PHE A 23 -1.08 12.00 8.22
CA PHE A 23 -0.06 12.61 7.37
C PHE A 23 1.28 12.81 8.12
N PRO A 24 1.31 13.39 9.33
CA PRO A 24 2.55 13.53 10.09
C PRO A 24 3.07 12.18 10.60
N TYR A 25 2.18 11.28 11.05
CA TYR A 25 2.51 9.96 11.58
C TYR A 25 3.39 9.17 10.61
N ARG A 26 3.04 9.18 9.32
CA ARG A 26 3.78 8.46 8.27
C ARG A 26 5.26 8.83 8.23
N ASP A 27 5.57 10.11 8.40
CA ASP A 27 6.94 10.62 8.34
C ASP A 27 7.61 10.55 9.71
N TYR A 28 6.84 10.64 10.79
CA TYR A 28 7.31 10.42 12.16
C TYR A 28 7.83 8.99 12.36
N VAL A 29 7.10 7.96 11.92
CA VAL A 29 7.54 6.55 12.01
C VAL A 29 8.76 6.27 11.11
N LYS A 30 8.96 7.07 10.04
CA LYS A 30 10.21 7.01 9.25
C LYS A 30 11.37 7.68 9.99
N ALA A 31 11.14 8.73 10.75
CA ALA A 31 12.15 9.38 11.57
C ALA A 31 12.40 8.66 12.91
N PHE A 32 11.70 7.56 13.18
CA PHE A 32 11.83 6.74 14.39
C PHE A 32 13.20 6.04 14.45
N ASP A 33 14.22 6.83 14.73
CA ASP A 33 15.45 6.41 15.38
C ASP A 33 15.27 6.76 16.86
N ALA A 34 15.27 5.76 17.74
CA ALA A 34 15.00 5.92 19.16
C ALA A 34 15.90 6.97 19.84
N ARG A 35 17.06 7.29 19.23
CA ARG A 35 17.99 8.31 19.71
C ARG A 35 17.68 9.73 19.21
N ALA A 36 17.04 9.88 18.05
CA ALA A 36 16.74 11.18 17.43
C ALA A 36 15.37 11.76 17.84
N VAL A 37 14.42 10.88 18.22
CA VAL A 37 13.03 11.26 18.57
C VAL A 37 12.96 12.22 19.77
N ARG A 38 13.93 12.19 20.69
CA ARG A 38 13.94 13.07 21.87
C ARG A 38 14.16 14.56 21.56
N ARG A 39 14.47 14.94 20.32
CA ARG A 39 14.86 16.32 19.96
C ARG A 39 13.83 17.10 19.16
N VAL A 40 12.67 16.51 18.85
CA VAL A 40 11.66 17.16 18.01
C VAL A 40 10.35 17.26 18.77
N ASP A 41 9.88 18.49 19.00
CA ASP A 41 8.55 18.74 19.54
C ASP A 41 7.47 18.18 18.60
N PRO A 42 6.64 17.22 19.05
CA PRO A 42 5.62 16.60 18.22
C PRO A 42 4.60 17.58 17.64
N VAL A 43 4.24 18.62 18.39
CA VAL A 43 3.22 19.60 17.96
C VAL A 43 3.75 20.44 16.81
N SER A 44 4.95 21.00 16.97
CA SER A 44 5.64 21.77 15.92
C SER A 44 5.90 20.93 14.67
N PHE A 45 6.28 19.66 14.83
CA PHE A 45 6.46 18.73 13.71
C PHE A 45 5.16 18.49 12.94
N CYS A 46 4.07 18.19 13.64
CA CYS A 46 2.76 17.97 13.03
C CYS A 46 2.26 19.23 12.31
N ALA A 47 2.36 20.40 12.95
CA ALA A 47 1.96 21.67 12.37
C ALA A 47 2.74 21.98 11.07
N ALA A 48 4.06 21.78 11.08
CA ALA A 48 4.90 21.97 9.89
C ALA A 48 4.50 21.02 8.74
N ARG A 49 4.20 19.75 9.05
CA ARG A 49 3.77 18.77 8.05
C ARG A 49 2.40 19.10 7.46
N TYR A 50 1.44 19.50 8.29
CA TYR A 50 0.12 19.91 7.80
C TYR A 50 0.19 21.19 6.97
N ARG A 51 0.99 22.16 7.40
CA ARG A 51 1.22 23.39 6.62
C ARG A 51 1.79 23.06 5.23
N GLY A 52 2.79 22.17 5.16
CA GLY A 52 3.32 21.68 3.88
C GLY A 52 2.27 20.98 3.01
N MET A 53 1.40 20.17 3.62
CA MET A 53 0.29 19.50 2.92
C MET A 53 -0.71 20.50 2.33
N LEU A 54 -1.04 21.57 3.06
CA LEU A 54 -1.96 22.62 2.58
C LEU A 54 -1.38 23.38 1.38
N PHE A 55 -0.06 23.57 1.31
CA PHE A 55 0.60 24.14 0.14
C PHE A 55 0.64 23.20 -1.07
N GLN A 56 0.50 21.88 -0.87
CA GLN A 56 0.53 20.89 -1.93
C GLN A 56 -0.57 19.82 -1.75
N PRO A 57 -1.86 20.16 -2.00
CA PRO A 57 -3.00 19.27 -1.75
C PRO A 57 -3.03 18.03 -2.64
N SER A 58 -2.29 18.01 -3.76
CA SER A 58 -2.16 16.83 -4.62
C SER A 58 -1.37 15.70 -3.97
N GLN A 59 -0.54 16.02 -2.97
CA GLN A 59 0.32 15.04 -2.30
C GLN A 59 -0.48 13.96 -1.56
N PRO A 60 -1.42 14.26 -0.64
CA PRO A 60 -2.20 13.23 0.04
C PRO A 60 -3.04 12.38 -0.92
N LEU A 61 -3.57 12.98 -2.00
CA LEU A 61 -4.33 12.24 -3.03
C LEU A 61 -3.46 11.19 -3.73
N LEU A 62 -2.26 11.56 -4.16
CA LEU A 62 -1.32 10.62 -4.77
C LEU A 62 -0.86 9.53 -3.81
N ILE A 63 -0.67 9.88 -2.52
CA ILE A 63 -0.27 8.92 -1.49
C ILE A 63 -1.37 7.90 -1.20
N ALA A 64 -2.64 8.32 -1.24
CA ALA A 64 -3.80 7.47 -1.01
C ALA A 64 -4.13 6.55 -2.20
N LEU A 65 -3.68 6.92 -3.41
CA LEU A 65 -4.01 6.23 -4.65
C LEU A 65 -3.75 4.71 -4.62
N PRO A 66 -2.60 4.19 -4.14
CA PRO A 66 -2.37 2.75 -4.11
C PRO A 66 -3.39 2.02 -3.24
N SER A 67 -3.76 2.58 -2.09
CA SER A 67 -4.78 2.01 -1.21
C SER A 67 -6.16 2.03 -1.86
N GLY A 68 -6.55 3.12 -2.53
CA GLY A 68 -7.80 3.13 -3.29
C GLY A 68 -7.83 2.05 -4.38
N LEU A 69 -6.74 1.91 -5.13
CA LEU A 69 -6.57 0.87 -6.15
C LEU A 69 -6.62 -0.55 -5.57
N LEU A 70 -6.18 -0.75 -4.32
CA LEU A 70 -6.32 -2.03 -3.62
C LEU A 70 -7.78 -2.42 -3.47
N TYR A 71 -8.61 -1.53 -2.91
CA TYR A 71 -10.04 -1.78 -2.70
C TYR A 71 -10.76 -1.98 -4.04
N THR A 72 -10.53 -1.08 -5.01
CA THR A 72 -11.13 -1.21 -6.35
C THR A 72 -10.75 -2.53 -7.01
N GLY A 73 -9.47 -2.92 -7.00
CA GLY A 73 -9.06 -4.20 -7.60
C GLY A 73 -9.61 -5.40 -6.85
N PHE A 74 -9.73 -5.33 -5.53
CA PHE A 74 -10.34 -6.40 -4.73
C PHE A 74 -11.81 -6.61 -5.07
N LEU A 75 -12.56 -5.52 -5.23
CA LEU A 75 -13.96 -5.52 -5.61
C LEU A 75 -14.17 -5.98 -7.06
N LEU A 76 -13.31 -5.54 -8.00
CA LEU A 76 -13.34 -6.00 -9.39
C LEU A 76 -13.06 -7.50 -9.52
N GLY A 77 -12.23 -8.06 -8.64
CA GLY A 77 -11.99 -9.51 -8.57
C GLY A 77 -13.07 -10.29 -7.82
N ASN A 78 -14.23 -9.69 -7.50
CA ASN A 78 -15.32 -10.28 -6.70
C ASN A 78 -14.90 -10.76 -5.30
N GLY A 79 -13.86 -10.17 -4.72
CA GLY A 79 -13.27 -10.61 -3.45
C GLY A 79 -12.59 -11.98 -3.55
N SER A 80 -12.40 -12.66 -2.42
CA SER A 80 -11.68 -13.93 -2.34
C SER A 80 -10.24 -13.86 -2.92
N VAL A 81 -9.69 -14.99 -3.37
CA VAL A 81 -8.32 -15.07 -3.91
C VAL A 81 -8.17 -14.24 -5.19
N SER A 82 -9.18 -14.22 -6.07
CA SER A 82 -9.19 -13.40 -7.28
C SER A 82 -9.13 -11.90 -6.96
N GLY A 83 -9.92 -11.45 -5.97
CA GLY A 83 -9.86 -10.10 -5.42
C GLY A 83 -8.50 -9.77 -4.82
N ALA A 84 -7.89 -10.69 -4.05
CA ALA A 84 -6.55 -10.48 -3.50
C ALA A 84 -5.50 -10.26 -4.60
N PHE A 85 -5.58 -11.04 -5.68
CA PHE A 85 -4.70 -10.89 -6.82
C PHE A 85 -4.92 -9.57 -7.55
N CYS A 86 -6.16 -9.26 -7.97
CA CYS A 86 -6.50 -8.03 -8.68
C CYS A 86 -6.19 -6.77 -7.84
N GLY A 87 -6.61 -6.76 -6.58
CA GLY A 87 -6.31 -5.68 -5.63
C GLY A 87 -4.81 -5.52 -5.39
N GLY A 88 -4.10 -6.63 -5.16
CA GLY A 88 -2.65 -6.61 -5.00
C GLY A 88 -1.90 -6.12 -6.24
N ALA A 89 -2.36 -6.49 -7.43
CA ALA A 89 -1.80 -6.04 -8.70
C ALA A 89 -1.96 -4.53 -8.89
N LEU A 90 -3.18 -4.01 -8.73
CA LEU A 90 -3.45 -2.58 -8.87
C LEU A 90 -2.76 -1.76 -7.78
N HIS A 91 -2.78 -2.22 -6.52
CA HIS A 91 -2.04 -1.60 -5.43
C HIS A 91 -0.53 -1.56 -5.72
N GLY A 92 0.03 -2.68 -6.20
CA GLY A 92 1.44 -2.80 -6.53
C GLY A 92 1.87 -1.83 -7.64
N LEU A 93 1.12 -1.81 -8.75
CA LEU A 93 1.34 -0.88 -9.86
C LEU A 93 1.22 0.58 -9.42
N GLY A 94 0.14 0.91 -8.70
CA GLY A 94 -0.08 2.26 -8.17
C GLY A 94 1.05 2.71 -7.25
N LYS A 95 1.52 1.82 -6.37
CA LYS A 95 2.62 2.11 -5.44
C LYS A 95 3.93 2.41 -6.15
N VAL A 96 4.29 1.62 -7.17
CA VAL A 96 5.52 1.87 -7.95
C VAL A 96 5.38 3.16 -8.76
N GLY A 97 4.24 3.35 -9.44
CA GLY A 97 3.97 4.55 -10.23
C GLY A 97 4.04 5.83 -9.40
N VAL A 98 3.35 5.88 -8.25
CA VAL A 98 3.36 7.02 -7.31
C VAL A 98 4.77 7.26 -6.77
N ARG A 99 5.51 6.20 -6.44
CA ARG A 99 6.89 6.33 -5.95
C ARG A 99 7.80 6.94 -7.01
N THR A 100 7.75 6.44 -8.25
CA THR A 100 8.57 6.95 -9.36
C THR A 100 8.22 8.39 -9.69
N LEU A 101 6.92 8.73 -9.71
CA LEU A 101 6.44 10.09 -9.92
C LEU A 101 6.93 11.04 -8.81
N ALA A 102 6.79 10.65 -7.54
CA ALA A 102 7.26 11.44 -6.41
C ALA A 102 8.79 11.62 -6.41
N TYR A 103 9.54 10.60 -6.81
CA TYR A 103 10.99 10.69 -6.96
C TYR A 103 11.38 11.73 -8.00
N ARG A 104 10.82 11.63 -9.22
CA ARG A 104 11.09 12.56 -10.33
C ARG A 104 10.61 13.98 -10.01
N TRP A 105 9.48 14.13 -9.33
CA TRP A 105 8.99 15.41 -8.84
C TRP A 105 9.98 16.08 -7.88
N ASN A 106 10.56 15.32 -6.94
CA ASN A 106 11.52 15.85 -5.97
C ASN A 106 12.89 16.16 -6.58
N LEU A 107 13.34 15.38 -7.57
CA LEU A 107 14.55 15.68 -8.35
C LEU A 107 14.46 17.06 -9.02
N SER A 108 13.27 17.40 -9.52
CA SER A 108 13.02 18.67 -10.18
C SER A 108 13.09 19.91 -9.30
N HIS A 109 12.97 19.73 -7.98
CA HIS A 109 13.15 20.80 -7.00
C HIS A 109 14.62 21.01 -6.62
N ARG A 110 15.56 20.23 -7.21
CA ARG A 110 16.99 20.48 -7.10
C ARG A 110 17.43 21.49 -8.17
N PRO A 111 18.26 22.48 -7.83
CA PRO A 111 18.50 23.68 -8.65
C PRO A 111 19.21 23.47 -10.01
N LYS A 112 19.45 22.22 -10.47
CA LYS A 112 20.25 21.95 -11.68
C LYS A 112 19.61 21.01 -12.71
N GLU A 113 18.47 20.38 -12.46
CA GLU A 113 18.02 19.24 -13.30
C GLU A 113 16.52 19.24 -13.65
N VAL A 114 16.04 20.28 -14.34
CA VAL A 114 14.65 20.38 -14.91
C VAL A 114 13.61 20.79 -13.86
N SER A 115 12.90 21.91 -14.08
CA SER A 115 11.80 22.37 -13.21
C SER A 115 10.43 21.99 -13.79
N TYR A 116 9.64 21.18 -13.07
CA TYR A 116 8.29 20.78 -13.44
C TYR A 116 7.27 21.72 -12.79
N LYS A 117 6.47 22.40 -13.63
CA LYS A 117 5.43 23.35 -13.15
C LYS A 117 4.20 22.67 -12.54
N SER A 118 3.95 21.40 -12.84
CA SER A 118 2.80 20.64 -12.31
C SER A 118 3.04 19.13 -12.40
N VAL A 119 2.38 18.35 -11.53
CA VAL A 119 2.48 16.88 -11.50
C VAL A 119 2.17 16.27 -12.88
N LEU A 120 1.16 16.81 -13.57
CA LEU A 120 0.78 16.37 -14.91
C LEU A 120 1.89 16.63 -15.93
N LYS A 121 2.56 17.79 -15.87
CA LYS A 121 3.71 18.09 -16.74
C LYS A 121 4.91 17.19 -16.43
N CYS A 122 5.16 16.89 -15.16
CA CYS A 122 6.17 15.91 -14.75
C CYS A 122 5.88 14.54 -15.36
N LEU A 123 4.62 14.08 -15.30
CA LEU A 123 4.20 12.82 -15.90
C LEU A 123 4.40 12.83 -17.42
N GLN A 124 3.86 13.84 -18.12
CA GLN A 124 3.97 13.95 -19.58
C GLN A 124 5.42 13.98 -20.07
N GLN A 125 6.26 14.83 -19.45
CA GLN A 125 7.67 14.93 -19.81
C GLN A 125 8.42 13.64 -19.48
N SER A 126 8.15 13.03 -18.32
CA SER A 126 8.75 11.76 -17.94
C SER A 126 8.39 10.62 -18.89
N VAL A 127 7.14 10.55 -19.35
CA VAL A 127 6.70 9.55 -20.34
C VAL A 127 7.44 9.79 -21.66
N LYS A 128 7.57 11.04 -22.10
CA LYS A 128 8.31 11.39 -23.32
C LYS A 128 9.80 11.02 -23.22
N HIS A 129 10.45 11.28 -22.09
CA HIS A 129 11.89 11.10 -21.92
C HIS A 129 12.31 9.68 -21.57
N TYR A 130 11.52 8.94 -20.78
CA TYR A 130 11.90 7.64 -20.24
C TYR A 130 10.97 6.50 -20.66
N GLY A 131 9.86 6.79 -21.35
CA GLY A 131 8.81 5.85 -21.68
C GLY A 131 7.84 5.57 -20.52
N ALA A 132 6.61 5.17 -20.84
CA ALA A 132 5.56 4.93 -19.85
C ALA A 132 5.90 3.76 -18.90
N LEU A 133 6.53 2.71 -19.41
CA LEU A 133 6.90 1.52 -18.64
C LEU A 133 7.97 1.81 -17.57
N SER A 134 8.74 2.88 -17.72
CA SER A 134 9.74 3.29 -16.73
C SER A 134 9.13 3.62 -15.36
N PHE A 135 7.84 3.98 -15.31
CA PHE A 135 7.13 4.23 -14.06
C PHE A 135 6.86 2.97 -13.25
N PHE A 136 6.93 1.80 -13.87
CA PHE A 136 6.53 0.52 -13.29
C PHE A 136 7.70 -0.45 -13.10
N SER A 137 8.95 0.04 -13.13
CA SER A 137 10.12 -0.81 -12.84
C SER A 137 10.05 -1.36 -11.41
N GLY A 138 10.11 -2.69 -11.28
CA GLY A 138 9.86 -3.40 -10.02
C GLY A 138 8.39 -3.66 -9.71
N ALA A 139 7.51 -3.54 -10.70
CA ALA A 139 6.10 -3.82 -10.55
C ALA A 139 5.87 -5.27 -10.11
N SER A 140 6.50 -6.26 -10.75
CA SER A 140 6.28 -7.68 -10.43
C SER A 140 6.54 -8.00 -8.96
N ALA A 141 7.70 -7.58 -8.45
CA ALA A 141 8.08 -7.72 -7.04
C ALA A 141 7.07 -7.03 -6.10
N THR A 142 6.64 -5.82 -6.47
CA THR A 142 5.70 -5.05 -5.64
C THR A 142 4.29 -5.64 -5.68
N ILE A 143 3.85 -6.18 -6.82
CA ILE A 143 2.58 -6.89 -6.98
C ILE A 143 2.59 -8.14 -6.10
N VAL A 144 3.64 -8.97 -6.17
CA VAL A 144 3.77 -10.19 -5.35
C VAL A 144 3.67 -9.87 -3.85
N ILE A 145 4.39 -8.85 -3.38
CA ILE A 145 4.29 -8.41 -1.97
C ILE A 145 2.88 -7.91 -1.67
N SER A 146 2.28 -7.11 -2.56
CA SER A 146 0.99 -6.47 -2.33
C SER A 146 -0.15 -7.47 -2.29
N THR A 147 -0.15 -8.46 -3.18
CA THR A 147 -1.11 -9.56 -3.19
C THR A 147 -1.00 -10.39 -1.91
N ALA A 148 0.20 -10.87 -1.57
CA ALA A 148 0.43 -11.74 -0.41
C ALA A 148 0.14 -11.05 0.93
N TRP A 149 0.33 -9.73 1.00
CA TRP A 149 0.12 -8.96 2.22
C TRP A 149 -1.22 -8.23 2.23
N HIS A 150 -1.36 -7.18 1.42
CA HIS A 150 -2.53 -6.31 1.44
C HIS A 150 -3.77 -7.00 0.89
N GLY A 151 -3.66 -7.70 -0.24
CA GLY A 151 -4.76 -8.45 -0.86
C GLY A 151 -5.28 -9.56 0.05
N THR A 152 -4.38 -10.39 0.57
CA THR A 152 -4.74 -11.46 1.52
C THR A 152 -5.35 -10.92 2.82
N THR A 153 -4.95 -9.73 3.26
CA THR A 153 -5.58 -9.08 4.42
C THR A 153 -7.06 -8.83 4.16
N LEU A 154 -7.42 -8.29 2.99
CA LEU A 154 -8.82 -8.06 2.62
C LEU A 154 -9.62 -9.37 2.54
N VAL A 155 -9.02 -10.47 2.07
CA VAL A 155 -9.68 -11.80 2.09
C VAL A 155 -9.99 -12.26 3.51
N ALA A 156 -9.06 -12.07 4.43
CA ALA A 156 -9.27 -12.43 5.83
C ALA A 156 -10.35 -11.55 6.48
N LEU A 157 -10.36 -10.25 6.17
CA LEU A 157 -11.37 -9.31 6.66
C LEU A 157 -12.75 -9.51 6.04
N GLN A 158 -12.84 -10.05 4.82
CA GLN A 158 -14.09 -10.45 4.18
C GLN A 158 -14.89 -11.46 5.00
N ARG A 159 -14.21 -12.24 5.86
CA ARG A 159 -14.83 -13.22 6.76
C ARG A 159 -15.19 -12.63 8.12
N CYS A 160 -14.78 -11.39 8.40
CA CYS A 160 -15.14 -10.69 9.62
C CYS A 160 -16.47 -9.97 9.35
N GLY A 161 -17.49 -10.23 10.17
CA GLY A 161 -18.79 -9.58 10.03
C GLY A 161 -18.75 -8.08 10.30
N GLU A 162 -19.83 -7.39 9.97
CA GLU A 162 -19.99 -5.96 10.27
C GLU A 162 -20.00 -5.72 11.78
N ARG A 163 -19.12 -4.81 12.22
CA ARG A 163 -18.81 -4.53 13.62
C ARG A 163 -18.60 -3.03 13.81
N GLY A 164 -18.53 -2.57 15.06
CA GLY A 164 -18.25 -1.17 15.36
C GLY A 164 -16.91 -0.69 14.76
N PHE A 165 -16.72 0.63 14.67
CA PHE A 165 -15.51 1.22 14.11
C PHE A 165 -14.23 0.68 14.77
N PHE A 166 -14.18 0.64 16.09
CA PHE A 166 -12.99 0.20 16.83
C PHE A 166 -12.69 -1.29 16.62
N GLU A 167 -13.74 -2.12 16.57
CA GLU A 167 -13.61 -3.55 16.32
C GLU A 167 -13.09 -3.82 14.89
N SER A 168 -13.65 -3.13 13.90
CA SER A 168 -13.20 -3.18 12.51
C SER A 168 -11.75 -2.70 12.36
N TRP A 169 -11.39 -1.62 13.06
CA TRP A 169 -10.02 -1.10 13.11
C TRP A 169 -9.06 -2.12 13.71
N TRP A 170 -9.42 -2.71 14.85
CA TRP A 170 -8.58 -3.68 15.56
C TRP A 170 -8.42 -4.97 14.76
N ASP A 171 -9.50 -5.48 14.16
CA ASP A 171 -9.50 -6.66 13.30
C ASP A 171 -8.62 -6.46 12.06
N ALA A 172 -8.73 -5.30 11.42
CA ALA A 172 -7.86 -4.95 10.30
C ALA A 172 -6.40 -4.77 10.74
N PHE A 173 -6.15 -4.08 11.84
CA PHE A 173 -4.80 -3.87 12.37
C PHE A 173 -4.11 -5.20 12.69
N ARG A 174 -4.76 -6.10 13.44
CA ARG A 174 -4.15 -7.38 13.85
C ARG A 174 -3.91 -8.30 12.66
N THR A 175 -4.89 -8.40 11.76
CA THR A 175 -4.79 -9.26 10.57
C THR A 175 -3.70 -8.77 9.62
N HIS A 176 -3.67 -7.46 9.35
CA HIS A 176 -2.64 -6.87 8.50
C HIS A 176 -1.24 -6.98 9.13
N SER A 177 -1.13 -6.85 10.45
CA SER A 177 0.13 -6.97 11.20
C SER A 177 0.67 -8.39 11.20
N PHE A 178 -0.22 -9.38 11.38
CA PHE A 178 0.14 -10.78 11.26
C PHE A 178 0.65 -11.10 9.86
N LEU A 179 -0.07 -10.66 8.81
CA LEU A 179 0.37 -10.86 7.43
C LEU A 179 1.66 -10.09 7.11
N ALA A 180 1.90 -8.92 7.71
CA ALA A 180 3.16 -8.19 7.58
C ALA A 180 4.36 -8.96 8.14
N PHE A 181 4.12 -9.77 9.20
CA PHE A 181 5.12 -10.64 9.80
C PHE A 181 5.32 -11.90 8.95
N VAL A 182 4.25 -12.61 8.57
CA VAL A 182 4.33 -13.84 7.76
C VAL A 182 4.94 -13.57 6.39
N THR A 183 4.62 -12.44 5.77
CA THR A 183 5.17 -12.04 4.45
C THR A 183 6.51 -11.29 4.56
N SER A 184 7.08 -11.16 5.76
CA SER A 184 8.36 -10.47 5.96
C SER A 184 9.53 -11.06 5.17
N PRO A 185 9.68 -12.40 5.02
CA PRO A 185 10.79 -12.96 4.25
C PRO A 185 10.71 -12.56 2.78
N LEU A 186 9.51 -12.66 2.21
CA LEU A 186 9.19 -12.25 0.84
C LEU A 186 9.51 -10.76 0.64
N ARG A 187 9.02 -9.90 1.54
CA ARG A 187 9.19 -8.45 1.47
C ARG A 187 10.66 -8.05 1.55
N ASN A 188 11.41 -8.58 2.51
CA ASN A 188 12.80 -8.18 2.72
C ASN A 188 13.70 -8.65 1.57
N THR A 189 13.45 -9.86 1.03
CA THR A 189 14.12 -10.37 -0.17
C THR A 189 13.91 -9.46 -1.38
N PHE A 190 12.66 -9.20 -1.74
CA PHE A 190 12.33 -8.40 -2.91
C PHE A 190 12.73 -6.93 -2.74
N ARG A 191 12.63 -6.38 -1.53
CA ARG A 191 13.09 -5.02 -1.25
C ARG A 191 14.59 -4.86 -1.47
N SER A 192 15.40 -5.84 -1.06
CA SER A 192 16.84 -5.82 -1.29
C SER A 192 17.17 -5.95 -2.76
N ALA A 193 16.50 -6.86 -3.49
CA ALA A 193 16.68 -6.99 -4.95
C ALA A 193 16.28 -5.72 -5.73
N LEU A 194 15.30 -4.97 -5.23
CA LEU A 194 14.88 -3.69 -5.82
C LEU A 194 15.85 -2.54 -5.51
N PHE A 195 16.63 -2.62 -4.44
CA PHE A 195 17.55 -1.55 -4.04
C PHE A 195 18.84 -1.54 -4.87
N SER A 196 19.25 -2.70 -5.40
CA SER A 196 20.54 -2.86 -6.07
C SER A 196 20.69 -2.12 -7.40
N ARG A 197 19.60 -1.70 -8.06
CA ARG A 197 19.70 -1.06 -9.39
C ARG A 197 18.64 0.02 -9.59
N GLU A 198 19.08 1.23 -9.88
CA GLU A 198 18.25 2.32 -10.38
C GLU A 198 17.86 2.01 -11.84
N ARG A 199 16.78 1.27 -12.05
CA ARG A 199 16.37 0.73 -13.38
C ARG A 199 15.35 1.60 -14.14
N SER A 200 15.04 2.80 -13.64
CA SER A 200 13.98 3.66 -14.20
C SER A 200 14.42 4.54 -15.38
N SER A 201 15.60 4.33 -15.96
CA SER A 201 16.10 5.10 -17.11
C SER A 201 15.75 4.42 -18.44
N GLY A 202 15.02 5.12 -19.31
CA GLY A 202 14.96 4.83 -20.75
C GLY A 202 14.24 3.53 -21.16
N ILE A 203 13.13 3.17 -20.51
CA ILE A 203 12.35 1.98 -20.88
C ILE A 203 11.28 2.38 -21.92
N HIS A 204 11.66 2.35 -23.19
CA HIS A 204 10.74 2.61 -24.32
C HIS A 204 10.08 1.34 -24.88
N ASN A 205 10.68 0.17 -24.62
CA ASN A 205 10.24 -1.10 -25.21
C ASN A 205 9.80 -2.11 -24.13
N ALA A 206 8.78 -2.91 -24.45
CA ALA A 206 8.25 -3.94 -23.57
C ALA A 206 9.26 -5.07 -23.28
N SER A 207 10.12 -5.41 -24.24
CA SER A 207 11.18 -6.41 -24.05
C SER A 207 12.19 -6.00 -22.99
N THR A 208 12.64 -4.74 -23.02
CA THR A 208 13.56 -4.17 -22.02
C THR A 208 12.92 -4.15 -20.63
N PHE A 209 11.62 -3.83 -20.56
CA PHE A 209 10.86 -3.90 -19.33
C PHE A 209 10.82 -5.32 -18.75
N LEU A 210 10.41 -6.30 -19.56
CA LEU A 210 10.32 -7.70 -19.15
C LEU A 210 11.67 -8.30 -18.74
N ALA A 211 12.74 -7.98 -19.48
CA ALA A 211 14.11 -8.37 -19.10
C ALA A 211 14.51 -7.76 -17.75
N GLY A 212 14.13 -6.50 -17.52
CA GLY A 212 14.32 -5.81 -16.24
C GLY A 212 13.62 -6.52 -15.07
N GLU A 213 12.34 -6.86 -15.24
CA GLU A 213 11.55 -7.59 -14.24
C GLU A 213 12.10 -9.02 -13.99
N ALA A 214 12.45 -9.75 -15.04
CA ALA A 214 13.06 -11.07 -14.93
C ALA A 214 14.39 -11.03 -14.15
N ALA A 215 15.20 -9.99 -14.37
CA ALA A 215 16.43 -9.79 -13.61
C ALA A 215 16.14 -9.53 -12.11
N ILE A 216 15.06 -8.84 -11.74
CA ILE A 216 14.67 -8.64 -10.33
C ILE A 216 14.32 -9.97 -9.69
N LEU A 217 13.57 -10.83 -10.38
CA LEU A 217 13.19 -12.15 -9.88
C LEU A 217 14.42 -13.06 -9.69
N LYS A 218 15.33 -13.06 -10.67
CA LYS A 218 16.60 -13.80 -10.58
C LYS A 218 17.45 -13.32 -9.41
N GLU A 219 17.53 -12.00 -9.22
CA GLU A 219 18.26 -11.39 -8.12
C GLU A 219 17.61 -11.69 -6.77
N ALA A 220 16.27 -11.63 -6.68
CA ALA A 220 15.53 -11.99 -5.47
C ALA A 220 15.81 -13.44 -5.05
N LYS A 221 15.88 -14.38 -6.00
CA LYS A 221 16.30 -15.76 -5.72
C LYS A 221 17.72 -15.82 -5.14
N GLY A 222 18.65 -15.05 -5.71
CA GLY A 222 20.03 -14.93 -5.22
C GLY A 222 20.10 -14.36 -3.81
N VAL A 223 19.41 -13.24 -3.56
CA VAL A 223 19.29 -12.59 -2.25
C VAL A 223 18.71 -13.54 -1.22
N PHE A 224 17.62 -14.24 -1.53
CA PHE A 224 16.99 -15.18 -0.60
C PHE A 224 17.97 -16.28 -0.19
N SER A 225 18.59 -16.95 -1.16
CA SER A 225 19.54 -18.04 -0.90
C SER A 225 20.76 -17.56 -0.13
N ASN A 226 21.32 -16.40 -0.50
CA ASN A 226 22.50 -15.87 0.15
C ASN A 226 22.19 -15.42 1.58
N MET A 227 21.14 -14.63 1.79
CA MET A 227 20.78 -14.12 3.12
C MET A 227 20.32 -15.22 4.06
N LEU A 228 19.66 -16.27 3.54
CA LEU A 228 19.34 -17.47 4.34
C LEU A 228 20.62 -18.14 4.88
N ARG A 229 21.71 -18.15 4.11
CA ARG A 229 23.00 -18.74 4.50
C ARG A 229 23.82 -17.82 5.41
N THR A 230 23.83 -16.50 5.15
CA THR A 230 24.74 -15.56 5.83
C THR A 230 24.13 -14.93 7.08
N GLU A 231 22.89 -14.45 7.00
CA GLU A 231 22.22 -13.71 8.10
C GLU A 231 21.10 -14.51 8.77
N GLY A 232 20.59 -15.54 8.11
CA GLY A 232 19.53 -16.41 8.60
C GLY A 232 18.21 -15.64 8.86
N VAL A 233 17.52 -16.01 9.94
CA VAL A 233 16.19 -15.47 10.28
C VAL A 233 16.21 -13.95 10.52
N ARG A 234 17.33 -13.40 11.03
CA ARG A 234 17.46 -11.98 11.38
C ARG A 234 17.22 -11.05 10.19
N PHE A 235 17.71 -11.42 9.01
CA PHE A 235 17.44 -10.68 7.77
C PHE A 235 15.94 -10.63 7.47
N PHE A 236 15.24 -11.75 7.60
CA PHE A 236 13.83 -11.86 7.22
C PHE A 236 12.88 -11.16 8.18
N VAL A 237 13.16 -11.19 9.49
CA VAL A 237 12.35 -10.48 10.50
C VAL A 237 12.81 -9.03 10.74
N GLY A 238 13.95 -8.65 10.15
CA GLY A 238 14.54 -7.33 10.25
C GLY A 238 13.54 -6.22 9.90
N GLY A 239 13.35 -5.28 10.84
CA GLY A 239 12.49 -4.11 10.65
C GLY A 239 10.99 -4.41 10.50
N VAL A 240 10.53 -5.61 10.88
CA VAL A 240 9.10 -5.97 10.83
C VAL A 240 8.28 -5.07 11.73
N LEU A 241 8.66 -4.88 13.00
CA LEU A 241 7.91 -4.02 13.93
C LEU A 241 7.68 -2.60 13.37
N ARG A 242 8.75 -1.96 12.87
CA ARG A 242 8.65 -0.64 12.24
C ARG A 242 7.75 -0.65 11.01
N SER A 243 7.82 -1.70 10.19
CA SER A 243 6.96 -1.85 9.01
C SER A 243 5.50 -2.05 9.40
N THR A 244 5.24 -2.88 10.41
CA THR A 244 3.93 -3.17 10.98
C THR A 244 3.25 -1.88 11.45
N PHE A 245 3.87 -1.12 12.35
CA PHE A 245 3.28 0.14 12.81
C PHE A 245 3.08 1.12 11.65
N LYS A 246 4.11 1.32 10.81
CA LYS A 246 4.06 2.24 9.68
C LYS A 246 2.90 1.97 8.71
N THR A 247 2.50 0.72 8.52
CA THR A 247 1.58 0.32 7.45
C THR A 247 0.26 -0.25 7.96
N SER A 248 0.27 -1.08 9.01
CA SER A 248 -0.93 -1.68 9.57
C SER A 248 -1.82 -0.67 10.29
N LEU A 249 -1.25 0.34 10.95
CA LEU A 249 -2.06 1.35 11.65
C LEU A 249 -2.88 2.19 10.65
N PRO A 250 -2.27 2.76 9.57
CA PRO A 250 -3.05 3.38 8.51
C PRO A 250 -4.01 2.40 7.83
N PHE A 251 -3.59 1.16 7.56
CA PHE A 251 -4.47 0.18 6.93
C PHE A 251 -5.74 -0.07 7.76
N GLY A 252 -5.58 -0.29 9.08
CA GLY A 252 -6.70 -0.49 10.00
C GLY A 252 -7.63 0.73 10.04
N LEU A 253 -7.08 1.94 10.06
CA LEU A 253 -7.88 3.17 10.06
C LEU A 253 -8.64 3.33 8.74
N THR A 254 -8.01 3.00 7.61
CA THR A 254 -8.67 3.01 6.30
C THR A 254 -9.81 2.01 6.25
N PHE A 255 -9.60 0.78 6.72
CA PHE A 255 -10.66 -0.23 6.72
C PHE A 255 -11.84 0.17 7.61
N ALA A 256 -11.58 0.64 8.82
CA ALA A 256 -12.64 1.08 9.72
C ALA A 256 -13.39 2.30 9.18
N THR A 257 -12.69 3.25 8.56
CA THR A 257 -13.31 4.41 7.90
C THR A 257 -14.15 3.96 6.70
N PHE A 258 -13.66 3.02 5.89
CA PHE A 258 -14.38 2.43 4.76
C PHE A 258 -15.69 1.79 5.22
N SER A 259 -15.67 0.97 6.27
CA SER A 259 -16.89 0.40 6.84
C SER A 259 -17.82 1.46 7.44
N LEU A 260 -17.28 2.49 8.10
CA LEU A 260 -18.07 3.57 8.70
C LEU A 260 -18.86 4.38 7.65
N ILE A 261 -18.28 4.61 6.48
CA ILE A 261 -18.94 5.36 5.39
C ILE A 261 -19.82 4.47 4.50
N GLY A 262 -20.13 3.25 4.94
CA GLY A 262 -21.04 2.32 4.27
C GLY A 262 -20.39 1.42 3.22
N GLY A 263 -19.06 1.40 3.14
CA GLY A 263 -18.34 0.51 2.24
C GLY A 263 -18.39 -0.94 2.71
N SER A 264 -18.60 -1.85 1.76
CA SER A 264 -18.68 -3.29 2.07
C SER A 264 -17.74 -4.11 1.18
N LEU A 265 -17.16 -5.18 1.75
CA LEU A 265 -16.45 -6.17 0.95
C LEU A 265 -17.45 -7.20 0.41
N PRO A 266 -17.23 -7.79 -0.79
CA PRO A 266 -18.11 -8.83 -1.32
C PRO A 266 -18.19 -9.98 -0.32
N ARG A 267 -19.33 -10.65 -0.12
CA ARG A 267 -19.36 -11.86 0.72
C ARG A 267 -18.74 -13.03 -0.02
N GLY A 268 -17.76 -13.68 0.59
CA GLY A 268 -16.97 -14.72 -0.06
C GLY A 268 -17.73 -16.03 -0.14
N GLY A 269 -18.43 -16.27 -1.26
CA GLY A 269 -18.76 -17.62 -1.74
C GLY A 269 -19.41 -18.58 -0.74
N GLU A 270 -20.32 -18.12 0.11
CA GLU A 270 -21.39 -19.01 0.59
C GLU A 270 -22.44 -19.08 -0.53
N GLY A 271 -22.74 -20.31 -0.95
CA GLY A 271 -23.54 -20.59 -2.14
C GLY A 271 -24.90 -19.91 -2.14
N ARG A 272 -25.49 -19.86 -3.35
CA ARG A 272 -26.93 -19.68 -3.57
C ARG A 272 -27.72 -20.46 -2.50
N GLY A 273 -28.21 -19.75 -1.50
CA GLY A 273 -29.05 -20.24 -0.43
C GLY A 273 -30.06 -19.15 -0.12
N ASN A 274 -31.31 -19.48 -0.40
CA ASN A 274 -32.50 -18.65 -0.26
C ASN A 274 -32.61 -17.86 1.06
N ASP A 275 -33.27 -16.71 0.91
CA ASP A 275 -34.33 -16.18 1.77
C ASP A 275 -34.06 -15.70 3.20
N HIS A 276 -34.57 -14.47 3.41
CA HIS A 276 -35.27 -14.00 4.60
C HIS A 276 -34.79 -14.48 5.96
N ARG A 277 -33.98 -13.66 6.63
CA ARG A 277 -34.07 -13.43 8.09
C ARG A 277 -33.26 -12.21 8.52
N ARG A 278 -33.89 -11.04 8.39
CA ARG A 278 -33.62 -9.92 9.32
C ARG A 278 -34.33 -10.25 10.64
N HIS A 279 -33.68 -11.05 11.49
CA HIS A 279 -34.05 -11.13 12.90
C HIS A 279 -32.82 -10.86 13.75
N HIS A 280 -32.91 -9.76 14.51
CA HIS A 280 -32.10 -9.49 15.68
C HIS A 280 -32.01 -10.73 16.57
N VAL A 281 -30.79 -11.15 16.91
CA VAL A 281 -30.54 -11.97 18.10
C VAL A 281 -29.34 -11.36 18.84
N PRO A 282 -29.47 -11.12 20.16
CA PRO A 282 -28.57 -10.24 20.91
C PRO A 282 -27.26 -10.92 21.31
N HIS A 283 -26.25 -10.07 21.52
CA HIS A 283 -24.98 -10.43 22.17
C HIS A 283 -25.20 -11.11 23.52
N ARG A 284 -24.77 -12.36 23.66
CA ARG A 284 -24.34 -12.90 24.96
C ARG A 284 -22.86 -12.60 25.15
N ARG A 285 -22.58 -11.71 26.10
CA ARG A 285 -21.28 -11.63 26.79
C ARG A 285 -21.09 -12.93 27.57
N PHE A 286 -19.91 -13.52 27.50
CA PHE A 286 -19.44 -14.41 28.55
C PHE A 286 -18.32 -13.69 29.31
N ILE A 287 -18.47 -13.78 30.63
CA ILE A 287 -17.58 -13.36 31.72
C ILE A 287 -16.29 -14.19 31.64
#